data_AF-A0A520Z458-F1
#
_entry.id   AF-A0A520Z458-F1
#
_cell.length_a   1.000
_cell.length_b   1.000
_cell.length_c   1.000
_cell.angle_alpha   90.00
_cell.angle_beta   90.00
_cell.angle_gamma   90.00
#
_symmetry.space_group_name_H-M   'P 1'
#
loop_
_entity.id
_entity.type
_entity.pdbx_description
1 polymer ?
#
loop_
_entity_poly.entity_id
_entity_poly.type
_entity_poly.pdbx_seq_one_letter_code
_entity_poly.pdbx_strand_id
1 'polypeptide(L)' 'MRKIILLALLALVFNCRKSNEYIPKRGLITEQAMVVSAREEASKIGTDILKKGGNVFDAMMATEMTLSLT' A
#
# COMPACT_ATOMS: atom_id res chain seq x y z
N MET A 1 -14.56 -42.58 -0.97
CA MET A 1 -15.49 -41.45 -1.24
C MET A 1 -15.07 -40.18 -0.50
N ARG A 2 -15.24 -40.08 0.82
CA ARG A 2 -14.98 -38.86 1.62
C ARG A 2 -13.53 -38.31 1.54
N LYS A 3 -12.52 -39.19 1.46
CA LYS A 3 -11.10 -38.79 1.29
C LYS A 3 -10.78 -38.20 -0.09
N ILE A 4 -11.48 -38.65 -1.14
CA ILE A 4 -11.29 -38.15 -2.51
C ILE A 4 -11.85 -36.72 -2.63
N ILE A 5 -12.98 -36.47 -1.98
CA ILE A 5 -13.60 -35.13 -1.92
C ILE A 5 -12.68 -34.14 -1.19
N LEU A 6 -12.05 -34.54 -0.08
CA LEU A 6 -11.05 -33.73 0.64
C LEU A 6 -9.82 -33.42 -0.22
N LEU A 7 -9.33 -34.39 -1.00
CA LEU A 7 -8.18 -34.19 -1.88
C LEU A 7 -8.49 -33.23 -3.04
N ALA A 8 -9.70 -33.31 -3.60
CA ALA A 8 -10.16 -32.41 -4.66
C ALA A 8 -10.32 -30.96 -4.16
N LEU A 9 -10.81 -30.79 -2.92
CA LEU A 9 -10.96 -29.46 -2.30
C LEU A 9 -9.60 -28.79 -2.06
N LEU A 10 -8.57 -29.58 -1.72
CA LEU A 10 -7.20 -29.10 -1.54
C LEU A 10 -6.54 -28.70 -2.88
N ALA A 11 -6.90 -29.34 -3.99
CA ALA A 11 -6.36 -28.98 -5.31
C ALA A 11 -6.87 -27.62 -5.83
N LEU A 12 -8.07 -27.21 -5.41
CA LEU A 12 -8.68 -25.94 -5.82
C LEU A 12 -7.96 -24.70 -5.28
N VAL A 13 -7.23 -24.81 -4.16
CA VAL A 13 -6.52 -23.66 -3.55
C VAL A 13 -5.14 -23.36 -4.17
N PHE A 14 -4.65 -24.18 -5.11
CA PHE A 14 -3.31 -24.02 -5.71
C PHE A 14 -3.28 -23.30 -7.08
N ASN A 15 -4.41 -22.80 -7.59
CA ASN A 15 -4.49 -22.14 -8.91
C ASN A 15 -4.05 -20.65 -8.91
N CYS A 16 -2.98 -20.28 -8.21
CA CYS A 16 -2.45 -18.93 -8.26
C CYS A 16 -1.57 -18.72 -9.50
N ARG A 17 -2.10 -18.04 -10.53
CA ARG A 17 -1.33 -17.63 -11.71
C ARG A 17 -0.75 -16.23 -11.50
N LYS A 18 0.58 -16.10 -11.41
CA LYS A 18 1.26 -14.80 -11.47
C LYS A 18 1.36 -14.36 -12.94
N SER A 19 0.73 -13.25 -13.29
CA SER A 19 1.02 -12.54 -14.54
C SER A 19 2.30 -11.72 -14.35
N ASN A 20 3.31 -11.95 -15.21
CA ASN A 20 4.47 -11.09 -15.30
C ASN A 20 4.11 -9.92 -16.24
N GLU A 21 3.32 -8.98 -15.72
CA GLU A 21 3.06 -7.73 -16.42
C GLU A 21 4.24 -6.78 -16.16
N TYR A 22 4.94 -6.39 -17.23
CA TYR A 22 5.99 -5.37 -17.13
C TYR A 22 5.33 -4.01 -16.92
N ILE A 23 5.24 -3.59 -15.66
CA ILE A 23 4.81 -2.23 -15.31
C ILE A 23 6.06 -1.35 -15.28
N PRO A 24 6.22 -0.38 -16.20
CA PRO A 24 7.34 0.54 -16.14
C PRO A 24 7.28 1.31 -14.81
N LYS A 25 8.36 1.24 -14.02
CA LYS A 25 8.45 1.97 -12.76
C LYS A 25 8.37 3.47 -13.04
N ARG A 26 7.26 4.11 -12.67
CA ARG A 26 7.05 5.55 -12.76
C ARG A 26 6.91 6.12 -11.35
N GLY A 27 7.74 7.10 -11.02
CA GLY A 27 7.71 7.75 -9.71
C GLY A 27 8.22 6.89 -8.56
N LEU A 28 8.01 7.39 -7.34
CA LEU A 28 8.33 6.69 -6.10
C LEU A 28 7.31 5.57 -5.87
N ILE A 29 7.78 4.34 -5.67
CA ILE A 29 6.96 3.19 -5.25
C ILE A 29 7.53 2.68 -3.94
N THR A 30 6.68 2.45 -2.95
CA THR A 30 7.07 1.93 -1.64
C THR A 30 6.11 0.81 -1.22
N GLU A 31 6.60 -0.12 -0.41
CA GLU A 31 5.86 -1.35 -0.06
C GLU A 31 4.82 -1.13 1.06
N GLN A 32 5.02 -0.14 1.93
CA GLN A 32 4.22 0.01 3.16
C GLN A 32 3.12 1.05 3.01
N ALA A 33 3.51 2.30 2.74
CA ALA A 33 2.57 3.41 2.62
C ALA A 33 3.20 4.58 1.86
N MET A 34 2.38 5.33 1.14
CA MET A 34 2.80 6.46 0.32
C MET A 34 1.99 7.70 0.66
N VAL A 35 2.66 8.84 0.77
CA VAL A 35 2.04 10.16 0.88
C VAL A 35 2.52 11.00 -0.30
N VAL A 36 1.59 11.60 -1.03
CA VAL A 36 1.85 12.43 -2.21
C VAL A 36 1.15 13.77 -2.04
N SER A 37 1.90 14.87 -2.19
CA SER A 37 1.35 16.22 -2.19
C SER A 37 2.16 17.13 -3.12
N ALA A 38 1.68 18.36 -3.34
CA ALA A 38 2.32 19.31 -4.25
C ALA A 38 3.67 19.85 -3.74
N ARG A 39 4.00 19.66 -2.45
CA ARG A 39 5.24 20.13 -1.82
C ARG A 39 5.94 18.99 -1.07
N GLU A 40 7.27 18.97 -1.13
CA GLU A 40 8.07 17.89 -0.54
C GLU A 40 7.90 17.86 0.98
N GLU A 41 7.86 19.04 1.61
CA GLU A 41 7.72 19.23 3.04
C GLU A 41 6.42 18.62 3.57
N ALA A 42 5.31 18.85 2.88
CA ALA A 42 4.01 18.28 3.24
C ALA A 42 4.01 16.75 3.13
N SER A 43 4.58 16.20 2.04
CA SER A 43 4.71 14.76 1.85
C SER A 43 5.60 14.12 2.93
N LYS A 44 6.66 14.81 3.35
CA LYS A 44 7.56 14.40 4.42
C LYS A 44 6.86 14.35 5.78
N ILE A 45 6.13 15.41 6.14
CA ILE A 45 5.40 15.45 7.42
C ILE A 45 4.34 14.34 7.48
N GLY A 46 3.54 14.16 6.42
CA GLY A 46 2.58 13.06 6.38
C GLY A 46 3.22 11.68 6.52
N THR A 47 4.36 11.47 5.84
CA THR A 47 5.14 10.23 5.95
C THR A 47 5.68 10.02 7.36
N ASP A 48 6.12 11.08 8.04
CA ASP A 48 6.63 11.00 9.40
C ASP A 48 5.52 10.69 10.42
N ILE A 49 4.27 11.11 10.19
CA ILE A 49 3.12 10.69 10.99
C ILE A 49 2.86 9.19 10.85
N LEU A 50 2.90 8.65 9.63
CA LEU A 50 2.75 7.21 9.41
C LEU A 50 3.87 6.41 10.08
N LYS A 51 5.13 6.88 10.00
CA LYS A 51 6.27 6.24 10.67
C LYS A 51 6.14 6.24 12.20
N LYS A 52 5.46 7.24 12.78
CA LYS A 52 5.18 7.32 14.22
C LYS A 52 4.03 6.40 14.66
N GLY A 53 3.42 5.65 13.74
CA GLY A 53 2.28 4.78 14.02
C GLY A 53 0.93 5.49 13.96
N GLY A 54 0.89 6.72 13.43
CA GLY A 54 -0.36 7.40 13.10
C GLY A 54 -1.08 6.71 11.93
N ASN A 55 -2.39 6.88 11.87
CA ASN A 55 -3.19 6.31 10.79
C ASN A 55 -3.17 7.23 9.54
N VAL A 56 -3.84 6.80 8.47
CA VAL A 56 -3.91 7.55 7.20
C VAL A 56 -4.63 8.89 7.32
N PHE A 57 -5.57 9.04 8.25
CA PHE A 57 -6.28 10.30 8.50
C PHE A 57 -5.40 11.29 9.27
N ASP A 58 -4.65 10.82 10.25
CA ASP A 58 -3.67 11.64 10.98
C ASP A 58 -2.61 12.19 10.00
N ALA A 59 -2.11 11.32 9.13
CA ALA A 59 -1.14 11.69 8.10
C ALA A 59 -1.73 12.67 7.07
N MET A 60 -2.98 12.46 6.65
CA MET A 60 -3.68 13.37 5.73
C MET A 60 -3.83 14.77 6.34
N MET A 61 -4.31 14.87 7.58
CA MET A 61 -4.50 16.15 8.26
C MET A 61 -3.18 16.89 8.44
N ALA A 62 -2.11 16.20 8.85
CA ALA A 62 -0.80 16.82 8.99
C ALA A 62 -0.22 17.28 7.63
N THR A 63 -0.46 16.51 6.57
CA THR A 63 -0.06 16.86 5.20
C THR A 63 -0.78 18.11 4.72
N GLU A 64 -2.10 18.20 4.91
CA GLU A 64 -2.92 19.34 4.48
C GLU A 64 -2.57 20.61 5.26
N MET A 65 -2.41 20.51 6.59
CA MET A 65 -1.98 21.63 7.42
C MET A 65 -0.60 22.15 6.98
N THR A 66 0.34 21.25 6.71
CA THR A 66 1.67 21.65 6.23
C THR A 66 1.59 22.29 4.85
N LEU A 67 0.85 21.69 3.92
CA LEU A 67 0.69 22.19 2.56
C LEU A 67 0.07 23.60 2.53
N SER A 68 -0.87 23.90 3.43
CA SER A 68 -1.50 25.23 3.50
C SER A 68 -0.56 26.32 4.02
N LEU A 69 0.47 25.96 4.78
CA LEU A 69 1.37 26.93 5.43
C LEU A 69 2.63 27.21 4.61
N THR A 70 2.93 26.34 3.65
CA THR A 70 4.19 26.34 2.93
C THR A 70 3.92 26.58 1.46
#